data_AF-A0A8X7TZZ9-F1
#
_entry.id   AF-A0A8X7TZZ9-F1
#
_cell.length_a   1.000
_cell.length_b   1.000
_cell.length_c   1.000
_cell.angle_alpha   90.00
_cell.angle_beta   90.00
_cell.angle_gamma   90.00
#
_symmetry.space_group_name_H-M   'P 1'
#
loop_
_entity.id
_entity.type
_entity.pdbx_description
1 polymer ?
#
loop_
_entity_poly.entity_id
_entity_poly.type
_entity_poly.pdbx_seq_one_letter_code
_entity_poly.pdbx_strand_id
1 'polypeptide(L)'
;MRILAARLANHFRRGRNGYPRSRDFSSLTKKEDLTLEEEAERKIGWMLKLFFAGTATYVGYQFFPYMGDTLIQQSVSLLHVKDPLFKRIGASRLSRFAIDDERRMKVVELGGAQELLHMLGAAKDDKTRKEALKALAALSKSGKS
;
A
#
# COMPACT_ATOMS: atom_id res chain seq x y z
N MET A 1 -4.52 9.06 -64.42
CA MET A 1 -4.23 10.17 -65.35
C MET A 1 -3.68 11.36 -64.57
N ARG A 2 -2.35 11.47 -64.45
CA ARG A 2 -1.64 12.36 -63.50
C ARG A 2 -0.82 13.49 -64.18
N ILE A 3 -1.09 13.83 -65.43
CA ILE A 3 -0.15 14.63 -66.26
C ILE A 3 -0.73 15.97 -66.75
N LEU A 4 -2.00 16.31 -66.43
CA LEU A 4 -2.61 17.58 -66.91
C LEU A 4 -2.82 18.66 -65.84
N ALA A 5 -2.74 18.34 -64.54
CA ALA A 5 -2.92 19.34 -63.48
C ALA A 5 -1.66 20.20 -63.20
N ALA A 6 -0.49 19.75 -63.66
CA ALA A 6 0.79 20.45 -63.43
C ALA A 6 0.96 21.72 -64.29
N ARG A 7 0.10 21.95 -65.31
CA ARG A 7 0.21 23.09 -66.22
C ARG A 7 -0.61 24.32 -65.84
N LEU A 8 -1.52 24.21 -64.86
CA LEU A 8 -2.33 25.34 -64.37
C LEU A 8 -1.74 26.04 -63.13
N ALA A 9 -0.87 25.36 -62.38
CA ALA A 9 -0.24 25.93 -61.17
C ALA A 9 0.82 27.02 -61.47
N ASN A 10 1.34 27.07 -62.70
CA ASN A 10 2.40 28.01 -63.06
C ASN A 10 1.91 29.36 -63.62
N HIS A 11 0.61 29.57 -63.79
CA HIS A 11 0.10 30.81 -64.40
C HIS A 11 -0.40 31.88 -63.43
N PHE A 12 -0.48 31.59 -62.12
CA PHE A 12 -0.92 32.56 -61.09
C PHE A 12 0.20 33.06 -60.18
N ARG A 13 1.47 32.90 -60.56
CA ARG A 13 2.60 33.63 -59.95
C ARG A 13 2.89 34.92 -60.69
N ARG A 14 1.95 35.87 -60.70
CA ARG A 14 2.30 37.28 -60.95
C ARG A 14 1.19 38.22 -60.48
N GLY A 15 1.47 38.93 -59.38
CA GLY A 15 0.94 40.27 -59.15
C GLY A 15 0.18 40.49 -57.85
N ARG A 16 0.87 41.07 -56.86
CA ARG A 16 0.48 42.18 -55.95
C ARG A 16 1.21 42.02 -54.61
N ASN A 17 2.23 42.83 -54.27
CA ASN A 17 2.24 44.25 -53.93
C ASN A 17 1.56 44.55 -52.57
N GLY A 18 2.37 44.91 -51.56
CA GLY A 18 2.05 45.90 -50.52
C GLY A 18 1.45 45.44 -49.16
N TYR A 19 2.20 45.75 -48.10
CA TYR A 19 1.78 46.06 -46.70
C TYR A 19 1.53 44.91 -45.69
N PRO A 20 1.56 45.20 -44.38
CA PRO A 20 2.74 45.17 -43.52
C PRO A 20 2.80 43.92 -42.64
N ARG A 21 4.00 43.58 -42.19
CA ARG A 21 4.27 42.52 -41.22
C ARG A 21 3.67 42.89 -39.86
N SER A 22 2.44 42.46 -39.60
CA SER A 22 1.93 42.37 -38.22
C SER A 22 2.81 41.36 -37.49
N ARG A 23 3.59 41.83 -36.52
CA ARG A 23 4.34 40.94 -35.62
C ARG A 23 3.31 40.23 -34.76
N ASP A 24 3.22 38.92 -34.93
CA ASP A 24 2.44 38.01 -34.11
C ASP A 24 2.95 38.00 -32.67
N PHE A 25 2.57 39.00 -31.88
CA PHE A 25 2.84 39.04 -30.43
C PHE A 25 1.81 38.25 -29.61
N SER A 26 0.65 37.92 -30.19
CA SER A 26 -0.45 37.21 -29.51
C SER A 26 -0.28 35.69 -29.47
N SER A 27 0.49 35.11 -30.39
CA SER A 27 0.75 33.66 -30.44
C SER A 27 1.89 33.22 -29.51
N LEU A 28 2.76 34.15 -29.14
CA LEU A 28 3.85 33.92 -28.20
C LEU A 28 3.31 33.84 -26.76
N THR A 29 2.50 34.83 -26.36
CA THR A 29 1.85 34.84 -25.03
C THR A 29 0.97 33.62 -24.80
N LYS A 30 0.18 33.18 -25.79
CA LYS A 30 -0.66 31.98 -25.64
C LYS A 30 0.15 30.69 -25.44
N LYS A 31 1.34 30.59 -26.05
CA LYS A 31 2.24 29.43 -25.85
C LYS A 31 2.90 29.49 -24.48
N GLU A 32 3.33 30.68 -24.06
CA GLU A 32 3.90 30.92 -22.74
C GLU A 32 2.87 30.63 -21.64
N ASP A 33 1.62 31.07 -21.78
CA ASP A 33 0.52 30.79 -20.86
C ASP A 33 0.23 29.28 -20.77
N LEU A 34 0.17 28.56 -21.90
CA LEU A 34 0.01 27.10 -21.92
C LEU A 34 1.17 26.38 -21.20
N THR A 35 2.41 26.86 -21.36
CA THR A 35 3.57 26.27 -20.69
C THR A 35 3.60 26.57 -19.19
N LEU A 36 3.10 27.74 -18.77
CA LEU A 36 2.98 28.12 -17.35
C LEU A 36 1.88 27.31 -16.65
N GLU A 37 0.76 27.07 -17.32
CA GLU A 37 -0.32 26.21 -16.82
C GLU A 37 0.15 24.76 -16.65
N GLU A 38 0.83 24.20 -17.66
CA GLU A 38 1.36 22.83 -17.61
C GLU A 38 2.40 22.65 -16.49
N GLU A 39 3.24 23.66 -16.25
CA GLU A 39 4.19 23.64 -15.15
C GLU A 39 3.50 23.77 -13.77
N ALA A 40 2.45 24.59 -13.68
CA ALA A 40 1.64 24.72 -12.47
C ALA A 40 0.94 23.40 -12.13
N GLU A 41 0.31 22.73 -13.11
CA GLU A 41 -0.32 21.42 -12.93
C GLU A 41 0.69 20.35 -12.49
N ARG A 42 1.89 20.35 -13.07
CA ARG A 42 2.97 19.44 -12.67
C ARG A 42 3.41 19.69 -11.23
N LYS A 43 3.58 20.95 -10.81
CA LYS A 43 3.94 21.32 -9.43
C LYS A 43 2.85 20.95 -8.44
N ILE A 44 1.58 21.23 -8.77
CA ILE A 44 0.42 20.88 -7.95
C ILE A 44 0.32 19.36 -7.82
N GLY A 45 0.52 18.60 -8.90
CA GLY A 45 0.53 17.15 -8.88
C GLY A 45 1.65 16.57 -8.01
N TRP A 46 2.85 17.16 -8.04
CA TRP A 46 3.95 16.79 -7.16
C TRP A 46 3.67 17.14 -5.69
N MET A 47 3.11 18.33 -5.42
CA MET A 47 2.71 18.73 -4.06
C MET A 47 1.65 17.80 -3.49
N LEU A 48 0.62 17.45 -4.29
CA LEU A 48 -0.43 16.53 -3.88
C LEU A 48 0.13 15.14 -3.54
N LYS A 49 1.10 14.64 -4.33
CA LYS A 49 1.80 13.38 -4.02
C LYS A 49 2.54 13.45 -2.68
N LEU A 50 3.17 14.58 -2.35
CA LEU A 50 3.86 14.75 -1.06
C LEU A 50 2.87 14.77 0.10
N PHE A 51 1.74 15.49 -0.02
CA PHE A 51 0.68 15.46 0.98
C PHE A 51 0.12 14.05 1.15
N PHE A 52 -0.16 13.34 0.07
CA PHE A 52 -0.64 11.96 0.11
C PHE A 52 0.38 11.01 0.74
N ALA A 53 1.65 11.08 0.34
CA ALA A 53 2.71 10.26 0.91
C ALA A 53 2.89 10.52 2.41
N GLY A 54 2.88 11.80 2.82
CA GLY A 54 3.00 12.20 4.22
C GLY A 54 1.82 11.71 5.06
N THR A 55 0.59 11.97 4.61
CA THR A 55 -0.63 11.54 5.30
C THR A 55 -0.78 10.02 5.34
N ALA A 56 -0.53 9.32 4.23
CA ALA A 56 -0.56 7.86 4.18
C ALA A 56 0.49 7.24 5.12
N THR A 57 1.68 7.84 5.20
CA THR A 57 2.75 7.38 6.11
C THR A 57 2.36 7.61 7.57
N TYR A 58 1.82 8.80 7.90
CA TYR A 58 1.36 9.12 9.26
C TYR A 58 0.23 8.20 9.72
N VAL A 59 -0.79 8.01 8.87
CA VAL A 59 -1.90 7.07 9.11
C VAL A 59 -1.35 5.65 9.23
N GLY A 60 -0.43 5.23 8.35
CA GLY A 60 0.24 3.94 8.45
C GLY A 60 0.89 3.74 9.81
N TYR A 61 1.72 4.68 10.27
CA TYR A 61 2.39 4.60 11.57
C TYR A 61 1.40 4.51 12.74
N GLN A 62 0.30 5.28 12.68
CA GLN A 62 -0.69 5.29 13.75
C GLN A 62 -1.56 4.03 13.78
N PHE A 63 -2.01 3.50 12.63
CA PHE A 63 -2.99 2.41 12.58
C PHE A 63 -2.38 1.02 12.42
N PHE A 64 -1.18 0.90 11.86
CA PHE A 64 -0.48 -0.38 11.72
C PHE A 64 -0.31 -1.18 13.03
N PRO A 65 0.03 -0.57 14.18
CA PRO A 65 0.10 -1.32 15.44
C PRO A 65 -1.26 -1.89 15.87
N TYR A 66 -2.34 -1.11 15.78
CA TYR A 66 -3.68 -1.56 16.19
C TYR A 66 -4.29 -2.63 15.28
N MET A 67 -3.93 -2.67 13.99
CA MET A 67 -4.38 -3.74 13.09
C MET A 67 -3.81 -5.11 13.48
N GLY A 68 -2.58 -5.17 14.01
CA GLY A 68 -1.98 -6.42 14.46
C GLY A 68 -2.65 -7.00 15.72
N ASP A 69 -3.01 -6.14 16.66
CA ASP A 69 -3.56 -6.55 17.95
C ASP A 69 -4.91 -7.27 17.85
N THR A 70 -5.77 -6.80 16.94
CA THR A 70 -7.05 -7.46 16.67
C THR A 70 -6.86 -8.90 16.18
N LEU A 71 -5.81 -9.15 15.40
CA LEU A 71 -5.47 -10.48 14.89
C LEU A 71 -4.92 -11.40 15.97
N ILE A 72 -4.17 -10.85 16.92
CA ILE A 72 -3.71 -11.60 18.10
C ILE A 72 -4.91 -12.00 18.95
N GLN A 73 -5.81 -11.06 19.25
CA GLN A 73 -7.03 -11.31 20.02
C GLN A 73 -7.91 -12.38 19.35
N GLN A 74 -8.15 -12.26 18.04
CA GLN A 74 -8.90 -13.28 17.28
C GLN A 74 -8.22 -14.65 17.35
N SER A 75 -6.89 -14.70 17.32
CA SER A 75 -6.15 -15.96 17.41
C SER A 75 -6.27 -16.60 18.78
N VAL A 76 -6.31 -15.81 19.86
CA VAL A 76 -6.63 -16.29 21.21
C VAL A 76 -8.09 -16.76 21.29
N SER A 77 -9.05 -16.06 20.69
CA SER A 77 -10.45 -16.49 20.64
C SER A 77 -10.61 -17.85 19.94
N LEU A 78 -9.81 -18.14 18.91
CA LEU A 78 -9.82 -19.44 18.24
C LEU A 78 -9.40 -20.62 19.16
N LEU A 79 -8.61 -20.37 20.21
CA LEU A 79 -8.24 -21.41 21.19
C LEU A 79 -9.43 -21.87 22.03
N HIS A 80 -10.43 -21.02 22.20
CA HIS A 80 -11.63 -21.30 22.99
C HIS A 80 -12.69 -22.09 22.22
N VAL A 81 -12.57 -22.19 20.89
CA VAL A 81 -13.51 -22.91 20.03
C VAL A 81 -13.44 -24.42 20.31
N LYS A 82 -14.58 -25.12 20.32
CA LYS A 82 -14.62 -26.56 20.63
C LYS A 82 -13.83 -27.43 19.65
N ASP A 83 -13.85 -27.07 18.37
CA ASP A 83 -13.24 -27.88 17.31
C ASP A 83 -11.69 -27.74 17.33
N PRO A 84 -10.96 -28.87 17.47
CA PRO A 84 -9.50 -28.90 17.47
C PRO A 84 -8.83 -28.24 16.25
N LEU A 85 -9.49 -28.22 15.09
CA LEU A 85 -8.95 -27.59 13.88
C LEU A 85 -8.76 -26.08 14.08
N PHE A 86 -9.76 -25.39 14.63
CA PHE A 86 -9.67 -23.96 14.89
C PHE A 86 -8.65 -23.64 15.99
N LYS A 87 -8.57 -24.49 17.02
CA LYS A 87 -7.53 -24.35 18.06
C LYS A 87 -6.13 -24.41 17.46
N ARG A 88 -5.88 -25.36 16.54
CA ARG A 88 -4.59 -25.48 15.84
C ARG A 88 -4.28 -24.23 15.02
N ILE A 89 -5.26 -23.69 14.29
CA ILE A 89 -5.08 -22.47 13.49
C ILE A 89 -4.74 -21.28 14.40
N GLY A 90 -5.47 -21.12 15.51
CA GLY A 90 -5.21 -20.09 16.51
C GLY A 90 -3.79 -20.20 17.07
N ALA A 91 -3.40 -21.38 17.56
CA ALA A 91 -2.06 -21.62 18.09
C ALA A 91 -0.95 -21.37 17.05
N SER A 92 -1.15 -21.83 15.83
CA SER A 92 -0.19 -21.62 14.74
C SER A 92 0.00 -20.14 14.42
N ARG A 93 -1.09 -19.34 14.42
CA ARG A 93 -1.02 -17.88 14.25
C ARG A 93 -0.30 -17.20 15.41
N LEU A 94 -0.61 -17.56 16.65
CA LEU A 94 0.07 -16.99 17.83
C LEU A 94 1.58 -17.22 17.79
N SER A 95 2.03 -18.39 17.34
CA SER A 95 3.46 -18.65 17.15
C SER A 95 4.13 -17.70 16.14
N ARG A 96 3.39 -17.27 15.11
CA ARG A 96 3.88 -16.33 14.09
C ARG A 96 3.83 -14.88 14.54
N PHE A 97 2.96 -14.53 15.49
CA PHE A 97 2.91 -13.18 16.04
C PHE A 97 3.97 -12.93 17.11
N ALA A 98 4.50 -13.98 17.74
CA ALA A 98 5.55 -13.94 18.76
C ALA A 98 6.96 -13.57 18.20
N ILE A 99 7.05 -12.50 17.39
CA ILE A 99 8.28 -12.05 16.71
C ILE A 99 9.13 -11.19 17.66
N ASP A 100 8.51 -10.16 18.22
CA ASP A 100 9.13 -9.18 19.12
C ASP A 100 8.57 -9.33 20.55
N ASP A 101 9.25 -8.71 21.51
CA ASP A 101 8.87 -8.80 22.93
C ASP A 101 7.52 -8.13 23.20
N GLU A 102 7.18 -7.06 22.48
CA GLU A 102 5.91 -6.34 22.63
C GLU A 102 4.72 -7.25 22.27
N ARG A 103 4.78 -7.91 21.11
CA ARG A 103 3.75 -8.86 20.67
C ARG A 103 3.71 -10.10 21.53
N ARG A 104 4.86 -10.61 21.99
CA ARG A 104 4.89 -11.74 22.95
C ARG A 104 4.16 -11.37 24.24
N MET A 105 4.45 -10.20 24.80
CA MET A 105 3.77 -9.69 25.98
C MET A 105 2.28 -9.51 25.72
N LYS A 106 1.89 -9.01 24.55
CA LYS A 106 0.47 -8.85 24.21
C LYS A 106 -0.31 -10.16 24.20
N VAL A 107 0.28 -11.22 23.67
CA VAL A 107 -0.33 -12.56 23.69
C VAL A 107 -0.53 -13.05 25.13
N VAL A 108 0.43 -12.78 26.02
CA VAL A 108 0.35 -13.13 27.45
C VAL A 108 -0.73 -12.32 28.14
N GLU A 109 -0.80 -11.00 27.92
CA GLU A 109 -1.85 -10.11 28.47
C GLU A 109 -3.25 -10.55 28.09
N LEU A 110 -3.44 -11.02 26.85
CA LEU A 110 -4.71 -11.53 26.35
C LEU A 110 -5.05 -12.94 26.87
N GLY A 111 -4.24 -13.52 27.77
CA GLY A 111 -4.44 -14.86 28.33
C GLY A 111 -4.04 -16.00 27.39
N GLY A 112 -3.43 -15.70 26.24
CA GLY A 112 -3.08 -16.69 25.22
C GLY A 112 -2.12 -17.77 25.73
N ALA A 113 -1.18 -17.42 26.62
CA ALA A 113 -0.25 -18.39 27.20
C ALA A 113 -0.97 -19.45 28.06
N GLN A 114 -1.92 -19.03 28.90
CA GLN A 114 -2.71 -19.94 29.73
C GLN A 114 -3.59 -20.85 28.86
N GLU A 115 -4.23 -20.29 27.83
CA GLU A 115 -5.07 -21.07 26.91
C GLU A 115 -4.27 -22.06 26.08
N LEU A 116 -3.06 -21.70 25.65
CA LEU A 116 -2.16 -22.63 24.96
C LEU A 116 -1.72 -23.78 25.88
N LEU A 117 -1.49 -23.50 27.16
CA LEU A 117 -1.11 -24.52 28.14
C LEU A 117 -2.30 -25.47 28.44
N HIS A 118 -3.50 -24.91 28.58
CA HIS A 118 -4.73 -25.69 28.70
C HIS A 118 -4.97 -26.55 27.45
N MET A 119 -4.82 -25.97 26.25
CA MET A 119 -4.90 -26.69 24.97
C MET A 119 -3.87 -27.83 24.90
N LEU A 120 -2.64 -27.61 25.36
CA LEU A 120 -1.58 -28.63 25.38
C LEU A 120 -1.96 -29.83 26.26
N GLY A 121 -2.54 -29.58 27.44
CA GLY A 121 -2.96 -30.63 28.38
C GLY A 121 -4.28 -31.32 27.98
N ALA A 122 -5.24 -30.58 27.43
CA ALA A 122 -6.57 -31.08 27.11
C ALA A 122 -6.67 -31.73 25.71
N ALA A 123 -5.70 -31.48 24.82
CA ALA A 123 -5.73 -32.01 23.46
C ALA A 123 -5.54 -33.54 23.43
N LYS A 124 -6.48 -34.21 22.76
CA LYS A 124 -6.45 -35.67 22.53
C LYS A 124 -5.45 -36.08 21.45
N ASP A 125 -5.21 -35.22 20.47
CA ASP A 125 -4.38 -35.52 19.31
C ASP A 125 -3.02 -34.79 19.34
N ASP A 126 -2.00 -35.47 18.80
CA ASP A 126 -0.63 -34.97 18.78
C ASP A 126 -0.44 -33.72 17.94
N LYS A 127 -1.24 -33.53 16.89
CA LYS A 127 -1.10 -32.36 15.99
C LYS A 127 -1.48 -31.10 16.74
N THR A 128 -2.57 -31.13 17.50
CA THR A 128 -3.03 -30.04 18.39
C THR A 128 -1.99 -29.75 19.47
N ARG A 129 -1.49 -30.79 20.15
CA ARG A 129 -0.43 -30.63 21.16
C ARG A 129 0.83 -29.99 20.58
N LYS A 130 1.26 -30.44 19.41
CA LYS A 130 2.46 -29.92 18.73
C LYS A 130 2.34 -28.44 18.39
N GLU A 131 1.20 -27.99 17.87
CA GLU A 131 0.99 -26.56 17.58
C GLU A 131 0.94 -25.72 18.85
N ALA A 132 0.28 -26.20 19.91
CA ALA A 132 0.28 -25.52 21.22
C ALA A 132 1.71 -25.38 21.78
N LEU A 133 2.50 -26.46 21.73
CA LEU A 133 3.89 -26.47 22.20
C LEU A 133 4.78 -25.52 21.40
N LYS A 134 4.64 -25.48 20.06
CA LYS A 134 5.38 -24.54 19.21
C LYS A 134 5.06 -23.09 19.57
N ALA A 135 3.79 -22.78 19.80
CA ALA A 135 3.37 -21.44 20.19
C ALA A 135 3.94 -21.05 21.55
N LEU A 136 3.86 -21.94 22.55
CA LEU A 136 4.49 -21.72 23.86
C LEU A 136 6.01 -21.55 23.76
N ALA A 137 6.69 -22.35 22.93
CA ALA A 137 8.11 -22.22 22.69
C ALA A 137 8.48 -20.88 22.04
N ALA A 138 7.64 -20.37 21.13
CA ALA A 138 7.83 -19.05 20.52
C ALA A 138 7.63 -17.93 21.54
N LEU A 139 6.63 -18.03 22.41
CA LEU A 139 6.39 -17.06 23.50
C LEU A 139 7.49 -17.08 24.56
N SER A 140 8.10 -18.24 24.83
CA SER A 140 9.17 -18.40 25.82
C SER A 140 10.49 -17.75 25.42
N LYS A 141 10.66 -17.33 24.16
CA LYS A 141 11.88 -16.65 23.72
C LYS A 141 11.90 -15.23 24.30
N SER A 142 12.55 -15.06 25.45
CA SER A 142 12.79 -13.75 26.08
C SER A 142 14.19 -13.24 25.72
N GLY A 143 14.26 -12.03 25.15
CA GLY A 143 15.42 -11.18 24.86
C GLY A 143 16.86 -11.73 24.84
N LYS A 144 17.40 -11.88 23.62
CA LYS A 144 18.74 -11.52 23.08
C LYS A 144 19.22 -12.57 22.07
N SER A 145 19.05 -12.28 20.79
CA SER A 145 19.95 -12.72 19.72
C SER A 145 20.36 -11.52 18.90
#